data_AF-A0A535LA92-F1
#
_entry.id   AF-A0A535LA92-F1
#
_cell.length_a   1.000
_cell.length_b   1.000
_cell.length_c   1.000
_cell.angle_alpha   90.00
_cell.angle_beta   90.00
_cell.angle_gamma   90.00
#
_symmetry.space_group_name_H-M   'P 1'
#
loop_
_entity.id
_entity.type
_entity.pdbx_description
1 polymer ?
#
loop_
_entity_poly.entity_id
_entity_poly.type
_entity_poly.pdbx_seq_one_letter_code
_entity_poly.pdbx_strand_id
1 'polypeptide(L)'
;MQAGRKPEDVQRTLMRGLFFGRDLAEAGRRLHGRAEDPRYAGKSLKEVIDILASQDHEIVGTADMVIEQIKAYEVVGVEELMLQWFDIDDIDGLRAFARSVLPHV
;
A
#
# COMPACT_ATOMS: atom_id res chain seq x y z
N MET A 1 -3.36 33.51 8.23
CA MET A 1 -4.39 33.35 9.28
C MET A 1 -4.37 31.90 9.72
N GLN A 2 -3.95 31.65 10.95
CA GLN A 2 -4.01 30.32 11.57
C GLN A 2 -5.47 30.15 12.04
N ALA A 3 -6.22 29.23 11.44
CA ALA A 3 -7.57 28.93 11.93
C ALA A 3 -7.42 28.44 13.37
N GLY A 4 -8.16 28.99 14.34
CA GLY A 4 -8.01 28.74 15.79
C GLY A 4 -8.34 27.32 16.28
N ARG A 5 -8.08 26.30 15.44
CA ARG A 5 -8.14 24.89 15.76
C ARG A 5 -6.79 24.46 16.32
N LYS A 6 -6.78 23.61 17.33
CA LYS A 6 -5.55 23.02 17.83
C LYS A 6 -5.05 21.97 16.83
N PRO A 7 -3.74 21.77 16.67
CA PRO A 7 -3.19 20.78 15.74
C PRO A 7 -3.72 19.34 15.94
N GLU A 8 -4.17 19.02 17.14
CA GLU A 8 -4.83 17.76 17.51
C GLU A 8 -6.30 17.64 17.07
N ASP A 9 -6.95 18.75 16.69
CA ASP A 9 -8.34 18.76 16.17
C ASP A 9 -8.41 18.37 14.68
N VAL A 10 -7.27 18.02 14.06
CA VAL A 10 -7.13 17.65 12.65
C VAL A 10 -6.56 16.24 12.57
N GLN A 11 -7.41 15.28 12.18
CA GLN A 11 -7.01 13.90 11.98
C GLN A 11 -6.08 13.77 10.76
N ARG A 12 -4.89 13.18 10.96
CA ARG A 12 -3.88 13.04 9.92
C ARG A 12 -4.12 11.75 9.13
N THR A 13 -5.01 11.85 8.14
CA THR A 13 -5.32 10.74 7.24
C THR A 13 -4.44 10.78 5.99
N LEU A 14 -3.93 9.62 5.57
CA LEU A 14 -3.26 9.45 4.28
C LEU A 14 -3.94 8.37 3.45
N MET A 15 -4.12 8.64 2.16
CA MET A 15 -4.58 7.63 1.19
C MET A 15 -3.39 7.07 0.41
N ARG A 16 -3.34 5.74 0.26
CA ARG A 16 -2.34 5.02 -0.55
C ARG A 16 -3.01 3.91 -1.35
N GLY A 17 -2.52 3.67 -2.56
CA GLY A 17 -2.88 2.49 -3.33
C GLY A 17 -2.36 1.22 -2.67
N LEU A 18 -3.13 0.14 -2.77
CA LEU A 18 -2.78 -1.17 -2.24
C LEU A 18 -2.66 -2.20 -3.37
N PHE A 19 -1.48 -2.81 -3.47
CA PHE A 19 -1.15 -3.89 -4.39
C PHE A 19 -0.68 -5.12 -3.61
N PHE A 20 -1.65 -5.79 -2.98
CA PHE A 20 -1.41 -6.97 -2.16
C PHE A 20 -1.50 -8.27 -2.96
N GLY A 21 -0.58 -9.21 -2.78
CA GLY A 21 -0.70 -10.59 -3.27
C GLY A 21 -0.47 -11.60 -2.14
N ARG A 22 -1.08 -12.80 -2.23
CA ARG A 22 -0.84 -13.88 -1.25
C ARG A 22 0.60 -14.41 -1.32
N ASP A 23 1.21 -14.28 -2.49
CA ASP A 23 2.62 -14.56 -2.74
C ASP A 23 3.19 -13.51 -3.73
N LEU A 24 4.50 -13.56 -3.96
CA LEU A 24 5.18 -12.64 -4.88
C LEU A 24 4.69 -12.81 -6.33
N ALA A 25 4.32 -14.02 -6.75
CA ALA A 25 3.85 -14.25 -8.11
C ALA A 25 2.50 -13.58 -8.35
N GLU A 26 1.60 -13.63 -7.37
CA GLU A 26 0.33 -12.91 -7.39
C GLU A 26 0.50 -11.40 -7.32
N ALA A 27 1.39 -10.92 -6.44
CA ALA A 27 1.72 -9.49 -6.40
C ALA A 27 2.21 -9.01 -7.78
N GLY A 28 3.08 -9.78 -8.43
CA GLY A 28 3.53 -9.50 -9.80
C GLY A 28 2.42 -9.47 -10.84
N ARG A 29 1.44 -10.39 -10.77
CA ARG A 29 0.27 -10.36 -11.66
C ARG A 29 -0.58 -9.10 -11.46
N ARG A 30 -0.78 -8.66 -10.22
CA ARG A 30 -1.55 -7.44 -9.90
C ARG A 30 -0.83 -6.17 -10.34
N LEU A 31 0.50 -6.20 -10.38
CA LEU A 31 1.32 -5.12 -10.92
C LEU A 31 1.41 -5.14 -12.45
N HIS A 32 0.85 -6.13 -13.15
CA HIS A 32 0.96 -6.23 -14.61
C HIS A 32 0.34 -5.02 -15.33
N GLY A 33 -0.79 -4.49 -14.83
CA GLY A 33 -1.37 -3.25 -15.37
C GLY A 33 -0.49 -2.02 -15.17
N ARG A 34 0.42 -2.03 -14.17
CA ARG A 34 1.46 -1.02 -14.00
C ARG A 34 2.68 -1.31 -14.87
N ALA A 35 2.97 -2.57 -15.22
CA ALA A 35 4.14 -2.95 -16.02
C ALA A 35 4.18 -2.37 -17.44
N GLU A 36 3.05 -1.86 -17.95
CA GLU A 36 2.98 -1.08 -19.19
C GLU A 36 3.54 0.34 -19.06
N ASP A 37 3.72 0.83 -17.83
CA ASP A 37 4.38 2.10 -17.56
C ASP A 37 5.87 2.00 -17.95
N PRO A 38 6.38 2.88 -18.84
CA PRO A 38 7.78 2.89 -19.24
C PRO A 38 8.77 2.98 -18.08
N ARG A 39 8.35 3.51 -16.91
CA ARG A 39 9.17 3.56 -15.69
C ARG A 39 9.62 2.18 -15.20
N TYR A 40 8.87 1.13 -15.52
CA TYR A 40 9.15 -0.23 -15.06
C TYR A 40 9.72 -1.15 -16.16
N ALA A 41 9.89 -0.63 -17.38
CA ALA A 41 10.42 -1.40 -18.50
C ALA A 41 11.82 -1.96 -18.19
N GLY A 42 11.99 -3.27 -18.36
CA GLY A 42 13.26 -3.96 -18.12
C GLY A 42 13.65 -4.17 -16.65
N LYS A 43 12.78 -3.79 -15.70
CA LYS A 43 13.00 -4.00 -14.26
C LYS A 43 12.49 -5.36 -13.81
N SER A 44 13.18 -5.96 -12.84
CA SER A 44 12.68 -7.13 -12.13
C SER A 44 11.47 -6.77 -11.26
N LEU A 45 10.64 -7.77 -10.94
CA LEU A 45 9.50 -7.59 -10.04
C LEU A 45 9.90 -6.94 -8.71
N LYS A 46 11.04 -7.36 -8.14
CA LYS A 46 11.55 -6.79 -6.89
C LYS A 46 11.85 -5.30 -7.04
N GLU A 47 12.54 -4.89 -8.11
CA GLU A 47 12.82 -3.47 -8.36
C GLU A 47 11.54 -2.65 -8.54
N VAL A 48 10.52 -3.20 -9.19
CA VAL A 48 9.22 -2.53 -9.34
C VAL A 48 8.54 -2.35 -7.98
N ILE A 49 8.51 -3.40 -7.15
CA ILE A 49 7.98 -3.33 -5.79
C ILE A 49 8.74 -2.29 -4.96
N ASP A 50 10.07 -2.30 -5.02
CA ASP A 50 10.92 -1.35 -4.28
C ASP A 50 10.65 0.10 -4.72
N ILE A 51 10.49 0.37 -6.02
CA ILE A 51 10.13 1.70 -6.55
C ILE A 51 8.76 2.14 -6.06
N LEU A 52 7.75 1.26 -6.16
CA LEU A 52 6.39 1.57 -5.75
C LEU A 52 6.31 1.88 -4.24
N ALA A 53 6.99 1.10 -3.40
CA ALA A 53 7.00 1.30 -1.95
C ALA A 53 7.79 2.56 -1.53
N SER A 54 8.94 2.82 -2.16
CA SER A 54 9.87 3.87 -1.70
C SER A 54 9.66 5.23 -2.36
N GLN A 55 9.29 5.27 -3.64
CA GLN A 55 9.18 6.50 -4.43
C GLN A 55 7.73 6.93 -4.60
N ASP A 56 6.86 5.99 -4.98
CA ASP A 56 5.43 6.27 -5.18
C ASP A 56 4.65 6.18 -3.86
N HIS A 57 5.30 5.69 -2.79
CA HIS A 57 4.75 5.50 -1.44
C HIS A 57 3.52 4.58 -1.37
N GLU A 58 3.30 3.76 -2.40
CA GLU A 58 2.23 2.79 -2.48
C GLU A 58 2.47 1.62 -1.50
N ILE A 59 1.41 0.96 -1.09
CA ILE A 59 1.50 -0.24 -0.26
C ILE A 59 1.50 -1.46 -1.16
N VAL A 60 2.60 -2.22 -1.23
CA VAL A 60 2.78 -3.27 -2.24
C VAL A 60 3.52 -4.49 -1.72
N GLY A 61 3.07 -5.69 -2.10
CA GLY A 61 3.78 -6.94 -1.86
C GLY A 61 2.95 -8.02 -1.17
N THR A 62 3.63 -8.91 -0.45
CA THR A 62 3.01 -9.96 0.36
C THR A 62 2.57 -9.42 1.72
N ALA A 63 1.89 -10.25 2.53
CA ALA A 63 1.41 -9.86 3.86
C ALA A 63 2.53 -9.26 4.73
N ASP A 64 3.68 -9.96 4.84
CA ASP A 64 4.81 -9.49 5.66
C ASP A 64 5.32 -8.12 5.20
N MET A 65 5.53 -7.95 3.89
CA MET A 65 6.01 -6.69 3.31
C MET A 65 5.04 -5.54 3.54
N VAL A 66 3.73 -5.81 3.40
CA VAL A 66 2.67 -4.82 3.59
C VAL A 66 2.54 -4.42 5.06
N ILE A 67 2.63 -5.38 5.99
CA ILE A 67 2.62 -5.12 7.43
C ILE A 67 3.77 -4.18 7.81
N GLU A 68 4.99 -4.45 7.32
CA GLU A 68 6.16 -3.60 7.56
C GLU A 68 5.94 -2.18 7.03
N GLN A 69 5.39 -2.03 5.82
CA GLN A 69 5.09 -0.74 5.22
C GLN A 69 4.05 0.04 6.02
N ILE A 70 2.96 -0.60 6.46
CA ILE A 70 1.91 0.06 7.27
C ILE A 70 2.49 0.54 8.61
N LYS A 71 3.28 -0.29 9.30
CA LYS A 71 3.93 0.08 10.57
C LYS A 71 4.88 1.25 10.44
N ALA A 72 5.54 1.40 9.29
CA ALA A 72 6.40 2.56 9.04
C ALA A 72 5.63 3.89 9.02
N TYR A 73 4.34 3.88 8.66
CA TYR A 73 3.48 5.07 8.72
C TYR A 73 3.06 5.44 10.15
N GLU A 74 2.84 4.46 11.02
CA GLU A 74 2.55 4.69 12.44
C GLU A 74 3.72 5.43 13.13
N VAL A 75 4.96 5.02 12.82
CA VAL A 75 6.18 5.62 13.37
C VAL A 75 6.31 7.12 13.06
N VAL A 76 5.75 7.58 11.94
CA VAL A 76 5.81 8.99 11.52
C VAL A 76 4.56 9.79 11.91
N GLY A 77 3.67 9.22 12.76
CA GLY A 77 2.53 9.92 13.35
C GLY A 77 1.31 10.03 12.43
N VAL A 78 1.16 9.11 11.47
CA VAL A 78 -0.09 8.98 10.71
C VAL A 78 -1.13 8.31 11.59
N GLU A 79 -2.29 8.95 11.71
CA GLU A 79 -3.38 8.48 12.59
C GLU A 79 -4.36 7.57 11.86
N GLU A 80 -4.50 7.73 10.54
CA GLU A 80 -5.36 6.88 9.71
C GLU A 80 -4.76 6.67 8.31
N LEU A 81 -4.75 5.42 7.87
CA LEU A 81 -4.32 5.03 6.52
C LEU A 81 -5.51 4.47 5.74
N MET A 82 -5.92 5.19 4.69
CA MET A 82 -6.93 4.74 3.74
C MET A 82 -6.25 3.98 2.60
N LEU A 83 -6.52 2.68 2.52
CA LEU A 83 -5.96 1.80 1.49
C LEU A 83 -6.93 1.72 0.30
N GLN A 84 -6.52 2.30 -0.82
CA GLN A 84 -7.28 2.25 -2.07
C GLN A 84 -7.10 0.89 -2.74
N TRP A 85 -8.19 0.16 -2.88
CA TRP A 85 -8.28 -1.11 -3.59
C TRP A 85 -8.78 -0.87 -5.02
N PHE A 86 -8.02 -1.30 -6.03
CA PHE A 86 -8.34 -1.01 -7.43
C PHE A 86 -9.19 -2.10 -8.12
N ASP A 87 -9.05 -3.35 -7.71
CA ASP A 87 -9.73 -4.49 -8.34
C ASP A 87 -11.05 -4.80 -7.63
N ILE A 88 -12.11 -4.08 -7.99
CA ILE A 88 -13.42 -4.14 -7.30
C ILE A 88 -14.01 -5.56 -7.31
N ASP A 89 -13.67 -6.38 -8.31
CA ASP A 89 -14.17 -7.74 -8.46
C ASP A 89 -13.38 -8.76 -7.63
N ASP A 90 -12.16 -8.42 -7.19
CA ASP A 90 -11.30 -9.28 -6.36
C ASP A 90 -11.65 -9.23 -4.86
N ILE A 91 -12.87 -9.66 -4.53
CA ILE A 91 -13.34 -9.75 -3.14
C ILE A 91 -12.55 -10.80 -2.35
N ASP A 92 -12.10 -11.87 -2.98
CA ASP A 92 -11.33 -12.92 -2.32
C ASP A 92 -9.91 -12.46 -1.95
N GLY A 93 -9.27 -11.65 -2.80
CA GLY A 93 -8.04 -10.96 -2.46
C GLY A 93 -8.21 -9.99 -1.31
N LEU A 94 -9.31 -9.21 -1.30
CA LEU A 94 -9.61 -8.30 -0.20
C LEU A 94 -9.81 -9.06 1.13
N ARG A 95 -10.51 -10.20 1.09
CA ARG A 95 -10.65 -11.09 2.27
C ARG A 95 -9.33 -11.68 2.71
N ALA A 96 -8.47 -12.09 1.78
CA ALA A 96 -7.15 -12.61 2.09
C ALA A 96 -6.30 -11.53 2.79
N PHE A 97 -6.26 -10.31 2.24
CA PHE A 97 -5.63 -9.16 2.86
C PHE A 97 -6.15 -8.93 4.28
N ALA A 98 -7.48 -8.85 4.44
CA ALA A 98 -8.10 -8.60 5.73
C ALA A 98 -7.72 -9.65 6.80
N ARG A 99 -7.57 -10.92 6.40
CA ARG A 99 -7.20 -12.02 7.32
C ARG A 99 -5.71 -12.08 7.61
N SER A 100 -4.85 -11.74 6.65
CA SER A 100 -3.40 -11.88 6.81
C SER A 100 -2.72 -10.62 7.34
N VAL A 101 -3.26 -9.44 7.06
CA VAL A 101 -2.62 -8.15 7.40
C VAL A 101 -3.24 -7.50 8.63
N LEU A 102 -4.57 -7.30 8.64
CA LEU A 102 -5.23 -6.50 9.69
C LEU A 102 -5.02 -6.99 11.13
N PRO A 103 -4.90 -8.30 11.44
CA PRO A 103 -4.60 -8.75 12.80
C PRO A 103 -3.20 -8.38 13.32
N HIS A 104 -2.32 -7.85 12.47
CA HIS A 104 -0.91 -7.62 12.76
C HIS A 104 -0.49 -6.15 12.70
N VAL A 105 -1.42 -5.23 12.45
CA VAL A 105 -1.23 -3.78 12.36
C VAL A 105 -2.17 -3.02 13.29
#